data_AF-A0A1R1YTH2-F1
#
_entry.id   AF-A0A1R1YTH2-F1
#
_cell.length_a   1.000
_cell.length_b   1.000
_cell.length_c   1.000
_cell.angle_alpha   90.00
_cell.angle_beta   90.00
_cell.angle_gamma   90.00
#
_symmetry.space_group_name_H-M   'P 1'
#
loop_
_entity.id
_entity.type
_entity.pdbx_description
1 polymer ?
#
loop_
_entity_poly.entity_id
_entity_poly.type
_entity_poly.pdbx_seq_one_letter_code
_entity_poly.pdbx_strand_id
1 'polypeptide(L)'
;MIKQGLAEWDPAAEKKTKFYIFWKKPSEWAEIIYSFIIERGLINTILTAYELVDSSGLAFGTEFSELDSYVLNKAIKLLKSQGKVTSFKSSDSSSIGIKFIIP
;
A
#
# COMPACT_ATOMS: atom_id res chain seq x y z
N MET A 1 -2.31 -18.46 -11.51
CA MET A 1 -1.81 -17.69 -10.34
C MET A 1 -0.91 -16.53 -10.74
N ILE A 2 0.33 -16.74 -11.24
CA ILE A 2 1.23 -15.63 -11.59
C ILE A 2 0.67 -14.76 -12.73
N LYS A 3 0.24 -15.36 -13.85
CA LYS A 3 -0.41 -14.62 -14.96
C LYS A 3 -1.71 -13.91 -14.58
N GLN A 4 -2.31 -14.27 -13.43
CA GLN A 4 -3.55 -13.67 -12.93
C GLN A 4 -3.27 -12.52 -11.95
N GLY A 5 -2.00 -12.26 -11.59
CA GLY A 5 -1.61 -11.25 -10.60
C GLY A 5 -1.81 -11.68 -9.14
N LEU A 6 -2.11 -12.95 -8.90
CA LEU A 6 -2.36 -13.53 -7.57
C LEU A 6 -1.11 -14.14 -6.93
N ALA A 7 0.00 -14.16 -7.67
CA ALA A 7 1.28 -14.56 -7.13
C ALA A 7 2.40 -13.84 -7.88
N GLU A 8 3.51 -13.61 -7.20
CA GLU A 8 4.70 -12.98 -7.78
C GLU A 8 5.95 -13.70 -7.31
N TRP A 9 6.91 -13.90 -8.21
CA TRP A 9 8.21 -14.42 -7.82
C TRP A 9 8.87 -13.48 -6.81
N ASP A 10 9.50 -14.04 -5.79
CA ASP A 10 10.27 -13.24 -4.85
C ASP A 10 11.39 -12.53 -5.62
N PRO A 11 11.36 -11.18 -5.74
CA PRO A 11 12.35 -10.46 -6.51
C PRO A 11 13.74 -10.50 -5.86
N ALA A 12 13.83 -10.88 -4.57
CA ALA A 12 15.11 -11.04 -3.86
C ALA A 12 15.71 -12.45 -4.02
N ALA A 13 14.97 -13.41 -4.61
CA ALA A 13 15.48 -14.75 -4.79
C ALA A 13 16.32 -14.85 -6.09
N GLU A 14 17.58 -15.26 -5.97
CA GLU A 14 18.49 -15.49 -7.11
C GLU A 14 17.95 -16.54 -8.10
N LYS A 15 17.12 -17.47 -7.60
CA LYS A 15 16.44 -18.50 -8.38
C LYS A 15 14.94 -18.41 -8.13
N LYS A 16 14.13 -18.79 -9.13
CA LYS A 16 12.66 -18.86 -9.04
C LYS A 16 12.20 -20.01 -8.14
N THR A 17 12.55 -19.94 -6.86
CA THR A 17 12.27 -20.96 -5.84
C THR A 17 11.31 -20.47 -4.76
N LYS A 18 11.12 -19.15 -4.64
CA LYS A 18 10.19 -18.51 -3.71
C LYS A 18 9.24 -17.59 -4.45
N PHE A 19 7.99 -17.55 -4.01
CA PHE A 19 6.98 -16.65 -4.55
C PHE A 19 6.04 -16.18 -3.44
N TYR A 20 5.57 -14.94 -3.57
CA TYR A 20 4.48 -14.40 -2.78
C TYR A 20 3.16 -14.88 -3.35
N ILE A 21 2.25 -15.30 -2.48
CA ILE A 21 0.85 -15.57 -2.82
C ILE A 21 0.02 -14.44 -2.27
N PHE A 22 -0.81 -13.85 -3.12
CA PHE A 22 -1.73 -12.79 -2.74
C PHE A 22 -3.15 -13.32 -2.72
N TRP A 23 -3.85 -13.08 -1.62
CA TRP A 23 -5.27 -13.41 -1.51
C TRP A 23 -6.17 -12.37 -2.20
N LYS A 24 -5.68 -11.12 -2.33
CA LYS A 24 -6.19 -10.07 -3.20
C LYS A 24 -5.04 -9.40 -3.93
N LYS A 25 -5.27 -8.96 -5.17
CA LYS A 25 -4.22 -8.34 -5.98
C LYS A 25 -3.78 -7.01 -5.37
N PRO A 26 -2.50 -6.62 -5.50
CA PRO A 26 -2.05 -5.29 -5.09
C PRO A 26 -2.84 -4.12 -5.71
N SER A 27 -3.42 -4.33 -6.89
CA SER A 27 -4.32 -3.35 -7.53
C SER A 27 -5.66 -3.20 -6.83
N GLU A 28 -6.24 -4.31 -6.36
CA GLU A 28 -7.48 -4.28 -5.59
C GLU A 28 -7.24 -3.61 -4.23
N TRP A 29 -6.09 -3.88 -3.61
CA TRP A 29 -5.68 -3.17 -2.40
C TRP A 29 -5.52 -1.67 -2.60
N ALA A 30 -4.91 -1.26 -3.70
CA ALA A 30 -4.77 0.15 -4.03
C ALA A 30 -6.14 0.84 -4.11
N GLU A 31 -7.13 0.20 -4.73
CA GLU A 31 -8.50 0.73 -4.85
C GLU A 31 -9.22 0.78 -3.49
N ILE A 32 -9.12 -0.28 -2.69
CA ILE A 32 -9.73 -0.35 -1.34
C ILE A 32 -9.15 0.75 -0.44
N ILE A 33 -7.82 0.87 -0.38
CA ILE A 33 -7.12 1.88 0.43
C ILE A 33 -7.50 3.28 -0.04
N TYR A 34 -7.48 3.54 -1.35
CA TYR A 34 -7.79 4.86 -1.88
C TYR A 34 -9.24 5.27 -1.61
N SER A 35 -10.18 4.34 -1.76
CA SER A 35 -11.60 4.58 -1.46
C SER A 35 -11.79 4.88 0.03
N PHE A 36 -11.16 4.11 0.91
CA PHE A 36 -11.18 4.34 2.35
C PHE A 36 -10.66 5.74 2.73
N ILE A 37 -9.55 6.18 2.12
CA ILE A 37 -8.98 7.52 2.37
C ILE A 37 -9.96 8.63 1.97
N ILE A 38 -10.67 8.46 0.86
CA ILE A 38 -11.70 9.41 0.43
C ILE A 38 -12.88 9.41 1.40
N GLU A 39 -13.41 8.23 1.75
CA GLU A 39 -14.56 8.08 2.64
C GLU A 39 -14.30 8.66 4.04
N ARG A 40 -13.07 8.55 4.54
CA ARG A 40 -12.64 9.11 5.83
C ARG A 40 -12.28 10.59 5.77
N GLY A 41 -12.29 11.22 4.58
CA GLY A 41 -11.91 12.62 4.41
C GLY A 41 -10.41 12.88 4.66
N LEU A 42 -9.56 11.86 4.48
CA LEU A 42 -8.12 11.93 4.74
C LEU A 42 -7.30 12.39 3.52
N ILE A 43 -7.98 12.79 2.44
CA ILE A 43 -7.33 13.42 1.29
C ILE A 43 -6.55 14.66 1.74
N ASN A 44 -5.40 14.89 1.10
CA ASN A 44 -4.45 15.95 1.44
C ASN A 44 -3.79 15.86 2.83
N THR A 45 -4.05 14.81 3.60
CA THR A 45 -3.36 14.53 4.86
C THR A 45 -2.08 13.74 4.59
N ILE A 46 -1.01 14.03 5.33
CA ILE A 46 0.23 13.26 5.29
C ILE A 46 0.11 12.14 6.32
N LEU A 47 0.25 10.89 5.86
CA LEU A 47 0.22 9.68 6.68
C LEU A 47 1.48 8.87 6.42
N THR A 48 1.95 8.12 7.39
CA THR A 48 2.98 7.10 7.20
C THR A 48 2.35 5.79 6.74
N ALA A 49 3.15 4.91 6.12
CA ALA A 49 2.69 3.56 5.78
C ALA A 49 2.24 2.77 7.01
N TYR A 50 2.85 3.02 8.18
CA TYR A 50 2.49 2.39 9.44
C TYR A 50 1.09 2.80 9.90
N GLU A 51 0.83 4.10 9.99
CA GLU A 51 -0.50 4.62 10.41
C GLU A 51 -1.63 4.12 9.51
N LEU A 52 -1.34 3.89 8.22
CA LEU A 52 -2.34 3.47 7.24
C LEU A 52 -2.84 2.03 7.47
N VAL A 53 -2.04 1.17 8.09
CA VAL A 53 -2.39 -0.23 8.36
C VAL A 53 -2.48 -0.55 9.85
N ASP A 54 -2.26 0.45 10.72
CA ASP A 54 -2.30 0.29 12.17
C ASP A 54 -3.70 -0.13 12.62
N SER A 55 -3.76 -1.35 13.18
CA SER A 55 -4.98 -1.98 13.68
C SER A 55 -5.54 -1.29 14.91
N SER A 56 -4.73 -0.52 15.65
CA SER A 56 -5.20 0.29 16.77
C SER A 56 -5.67 1.71 16.37
N GLY A 57 -5.45 2.07 15.10
CA GLY A 57 -5.65 3.43 14.58
C GLY A 57 -6.60 3.46 13.37
N LEU A 58 -6.11 4.01 12.25
CA LEU A 58 -6.93 4.28 11.07
C LEU A 58 -7.52 3.00 10.45
N ALA A 59 -6.77 1.90 10.47
CA ALA A 59 -7.19 0.64 9.85
C ALA A 59 -8.01 -0.26 10.79
N PHE A 60 -8.46 0.24 11.94
CA PHE A 60 -9.29 -0.56 12.85
C PHE A 60 -10.59 -0.98 12.15
N GLY A 61 -10.85 -2.30 12.11
CA GLY A 61 -12.04 -2.88 11.51
C GLY A 61 -12.04 -2.95 9.98
N THR A 62 -10.92 -2.64 9.31
CA THR A 62 -10.80 -2.77 7.84
C THR A 62 -10.13 -4.08 7.45
N GLU A 63 -10.34 -4.52 6.21
CA GLU A 63 -9.72 -5.75 5.69
C GLU A 63 -8.21 -5.60 5.39
N PHE A 64 -7.70 -4.37 5.32
CA PHE A 64 -6.27 -4.07 5.14
C PHE A 64 -5.56 -3.73 6.47
N SER A 65 -6.23 -3.96 7.60
CA SER A 65 -5.58 -3.91 8.91
C SER A 65 -4.40 -4.89 8.95
N GLU A 66 -3.24 -4.42 9.40
CA GLU A 66 -2.00 -5.20 9.44
C GLU A 66 -1.57 -5.79 8.08
N LEU A 67 -1.97 -5.14 6.98
CA LEU A 67 -1.59 -5.58 5.64
C LEU A 67 -0.06 -5.64 5.53
N ASP A 68 0.44 -6.76 5.00
CA ASP A 68 1.87 -7.00 4.85
C ASP A 68 2.56 -5.83 4.11
N SER A 69 3.73 -5.47 4.61
CA SER A 69 4.47 -4.28 4.17
C SER A 69 4.82 -4.33 2.69
N TYR A 70 5.10 -5.52 2.15
CA TYR A 70 5.44 -5.68 0.74
C TYR A 70 4.21 -5.44 -0.15
N VAL A 71 3.04 -5.97 0.24
CA VAL A 71 1.77 -5.77 -0.47
C VAL A 71 1.35 -4.30 -0.43
N LEU A 72 1.41 -3.69 0.75
CA LEU A 72 1.11 -2.28 0.97
C LEU A 72 1.97 -1.37 0.09
N ASN A 73 3.29 -1.58 0.08
CA ASN A 73 4.20 -0.79 -0.74
C ASN A 73 3.92 -0.93 -2.23
N LYS A 74 3.52 -2.12 -2.71
CA LYS A 74 3.07 -2.31 -4.09
C LYS A 74 1.80 -1.52 -4.40
N ALA A 75 0.81 -1.55 -3.51
CA ALA A 75 -0.42 -0.79 -3.67
C ALA A 75 -0.15 0.73 -3.73
N ILE A 76 0.65 1.25 -2.81
CA ILE A 76 1.07 2.67 -2.80
C ILE A 76 1.84 3.03 -4.07
N LYS A 77 2.77 2.18 -4.52
CA LYS A 77 3.53 2.40 -5.76
C LYS A 77 2.62 2.46 -6.99
N LEU A 78 1.57 1.63 -7.03
CA LEU A 78 0.56 1.68 -8.08
C LEU A 78 -0.21 3.01 -8.04
N LEU A 79 -0.70 3.43 -6.87
CA LEU A 79 -1.39 4.71 -6.72
C LEU A 79 -0.50 5.91 -7.08
N LYS A 80 0.80 5.85 -6.76
CA LYS A 80 1.78 6.85 -7.17
C LYS A 80 1.93 6.91 -8.68
N SER A 81 1.99 5.76 -9.36
CA SER A 81 2.03 5.72 -10.84
C SER A 81 0.76 6.24 -11.49
N GLN A 82 -0.39 6.19 -10.78
CA GLN A 82 -1.66 6.77 -11.22
C GLN A 82 -1.80 8.27 -10.89
N GLY A 83 -0.79 8.90 -10.28
CA GLY A 83 -0.87 10.31 -9.87
C GLY A 83 -1.74 10.57 -8.63
N LYS A 84 -2.15 9.53 -7.90
CA LYS A 84 -3.03 9.65 -6.71
C LYS A 84 -2.27 9.80 -5.39
N VAL A 85 -0.95 9.63 -5.41
CA VAL A 85 -0.09 9.66 -4.22
C VAL A 85 1.18 10.45 -4.48
N THR A 86 1.53 11.31 -3.51
CA THR A 86 2.82 11.99 -3.42
C THR A 86 3.56 11.52 -2.16
N SER A 87 4.82 11.13 -2.29
CA SER A 87 5.66 10.68 -1.17
C SER A 87 6.62 11.79 -0.72
N PHE A 88 6.71 12.02 0.58
CA PHE A 88 7.60 12.98 1.22
C PHE A 88 8.62 12.22 2.05
N LYS A 89 9.91 12.46 1.80
CA LYS A 89 10.98 11.95 2.65
C LYS A 89 11.51 13.13 3.44
N SER A 90 11.44 13.05 4.77
CA SER A 90 12.07 14.04 5.63
C SER A 90 13.57 13.74 5.73
N SER A 91 14.40 14.78 5.82
CA SER A 91 15.85 14.68 5.97
C SER A 91 16.26 14.00 7.27
N ASP A 92 15.40 14.10 8.29
CA ASP A 92 15.73 13.77 9.69
C ASP A 92 15.06 12.48 10.19
N SER A 93 14.20 11.85 9.38
CA SER A 93 13.51 10.61 9.78
C SER A 93 13.53 9.56 8.68
N SER A 94 13.70 8.30 9.08
CA SER A 94 13.65 7.14 8.19
C SER A 94 12.24 6.85 7.67
N SER A 95 11.21 7.50 8.23
CA SER A 95 9.81 7.34 7.85
C SER A 95 9.46 8.15 6.60
N ILE A 96 8.80 7.49 5.64
CA ILE A 96 8.26 8.13 4.44
C ILE A 96 6.83 8.58 4.73
N GLY A 97 6.57 9.88 4.56
CA GLY A 97 5.23 10.45 4.55
C GLY A 97 4.57 10.23 3.19
N ILE A 98 3.29 9.93 3.20
CA ILE A 98 2.47 9.59 2.05
C ILE A 98 1.26 10.52 2.08
N LYS A 99 1.07 11.30 1.02
CA LYS A 99 -0.10 12.15 0.84
C LYS A 99 -0.93 11.63 -0.31
N PHE A 100 -2.20 11.39 -0.04
CA PHE A 100 -3.19 11.03 -1.07
C PHE A 100 -3.82 12.30 -1.63
N ILE A 101 -4.01 12.32 -2.95
CA ILE A 101 -4.60 13.44 -3.68
C ILE A 101 -5.67 12.94 -4.65
N ILE A 102 -6.62 13.80 -4.95
CA ILE A 102 -7.57 13.59 -6.04
C ILE A 102 -6.88 14.08 -7.32
N PRO A 103 -6.74 13.22 -8.35
CA PRO A 103 -6.09 13.58 -9.60
C PRO A 103 -6.86 14.63 -10.40
#